data_AF-K0BYV6-F1
#
_entry.id   AF-K0BYV6-F1
#
_cell.length_a   1.000
_cell.length_b   1.000
_cell.length_c   1.000
_cell.angle_alpha   90.00
_cell.angle_beta   90.00
_cell.angle_gamma   90.00
#
_symmetry.space_group_name_H-M   'P 1'
#
loop_
_entity.id
_entity.type
_entity.pdbx_description
1 polymer ?
#
loop_
_entity_poly.entity_id
_entity_poly.type
_entity_poly.pdbx_seq_one_letter_code
_entity_poly.pdbx_strand_id
1 'polypeptide(L)' 'MLRAAWLAQELLTTFEEELGGVTLIPASGGTFEITINGKQLWSRKLAQRFPEAKEIKQRVRDELCPDKSLGHSDIKKPS' A
#
# COMPACT_ATOMS: atom_id res chain seq x y z
N MET A 1 -14.75 -6.11 1.15
CA MET A 1 -14.16 -5.57 2.39
C MET A 1 -12.92 -6.32 2.85
N LEU A 2 -12.91 -7.67 2.86
CA LEU A 2 -11.80 -8.50 3.38
C LEU A 2 -10.39 -8.09 2.89
N ARG A 3 -10.22 -7.83 1.59
CA ARG A 3 -8.91 -7.46 1.03
C ARG A 3 -8.40 -6.10 1.53
N ALA A 4 -9.29 -5.12 1.69
CA ALA A 4 -8.91 -3.78 2.15
C ALA A 4 -8.50 -3.83 3.63
N ALA A 5 -9.25 -4.55 4.45
CA ALA A 5 -8.93 -4.74 5.87
C ALA A 5 -7.61 -5.50 6.06
N TRP A 6 -7.41 -6.60 5.34
CA TRP A 6 -6.15 -7.35 5.39
C TRP A 6 -4.96 -6.51 4.96
N LEU A 7 -5.09 -5.74 3.88
CA LEU A 7 -4.01 -4.87 3.43
C LEU A 7 -3.72 -3.73 4.42
N ALA A 8 -4.75 -3.20 5.08
CA ALA A 8 -4.54 -2.23 6.16
C ALA A 8 -3.76 -2.84 7.32
N GLN A 9 -4.05 -4.09 7.72
CA GLN A 9 -3.26 -4.79 8.73
C GLN A 9 -1.81 -4.97 8.31
N GLU A 10 -1.57 -5.44 7.08
CA GLU A 10 -0.20 -5.58 6.54
C GLU A 10 0.60 -4.28 6.58
N LEU A 11 -0.05 -3.15 6.26
CA LEU A 11 0.58 -1.83 6.29
C LEU A 11 0.89 -1.38 7.72
N LEU A 12 -0.07 -1.50 8.63
CA LEU A 12 0.12 -1.13 10.03
C LEU A 12 1.19 -1.98 10.72
N THR A 13 1.32 -3.26 10.35
CA THR A 13 2.39 -4.13 10.88
C THR A 13 3.76 -3.80 10.26
N THR A 14 3.82 -3.38 9.00
CA THR A 14 5.11 -3.09 8.34
C THR A 14 5.66 -1.70 8.69
N PHE A 15 4.76 -0.73 8.88
CA PHE A 15 5.07 0.68 9.07
C PHE A 15 4.54 1.17 10.42
N GLU A 16 4.72 0.38 11.46
CA GLU A 16 4.15 0.63 12.79
C GLU A 16 4.61 1.98 13.41
N GLU A 17 5.81 2.42 13.06
CA GLU A 17 6.38 3.70 13.53
C GLU A 17 6.07 4.86 12.56
N GLU A 18 5.93 4.58 11.26
CA GLU A 18 5.78 5.61 10.23
C GLU A 18 4.31 5.97 9.91
N LEU A 19 3.38 5.03 10.08
CA LEU A 19 1.96 5.27 9.84
C LEU A 19 1.23 5.64 11.13
N GLY A 20 0.65 6.85 11.16
CA GLY A 20 -0.29 7.24 12.21
C GLY A 20 -1.63 6.50 12.15
N GLY A 21 -1.96 5.86 11.03
CA GLY A 21 -3.17 5.07 10.86
C GLY A 21 -3.52 4.76 9.42
N VAL A 22 -4.55 3.93 9.23
CA VAL A 22 -5.14 3.63 7.93
C VAL A 22 -6.65 3.84 8.00
N THR A 23 -7.21 4.58 7.05
CA THR A 23 -8.66 4.80 6.95
C THR A 23 -9.26 3.91 5.87
N LEU A 24 -10.29 3.13 6.22
CA LEU A 24 -11.06 2.36 5.27
C LEU A 24 -12.32 3.14 4.86
N ILE A 25 -12.37 3.58 3.60
CA ILE A 25 -13.50 4.33 3.06
C ILE A 25 -14.32 3.41 2.15
N PRO A 26 -15.59 3.10 2.49
CA PRO A 26 -16.47 2.34 1.61
C PRO A 26 -16.66 3.05 0.27
N ALA A 27 -16.59 2.29 -0.83
CA ALA A 27 -16.81 2.79 -2.18
C ALA A 27 -17.73 1.84 -2.96
N SER A 28 -18.41 2.38 -3.98
CA SER A 28 -19.27 1.63 -4.90
C SER A 28 -18.54 1.35 -6.23
N GLY A 29 -19.20 0.64 -7.15
CA GLY A 29 -18.71 0.50 -8.54
C GLY A 29 -17.45 -0.34 -8.71
N GLY A 30 -17.10 -1.18 -7.72
CA GLY A 30 -15.90 -2.01 -7.77
C GLY A 30 -14.59 -1.25 -7.58
N THR A 31 -14.65 0.02 -7.17
CA THR A 31 -13.50 0.88 -6.89
C THR A 31 -12.62 0.26 -5.83
N PHE A 32 -11.31 0.30 -6.08
CA PHE A 32 -10.29 -0.08 -5.11
C PHE A 32 -9.07 0.82 -5.36
N GLU A 33 -8.92 1.80 -4.49
CA GLU A 33 -7.90 2.83 -4.58
C GLU A 33 -7.15 2.91 -3.25
N ILE A 34 -5.86 3.26 -3.33
CA ILE A 34 -5.01 3.45 -2.17
C ILE A 34 -4.32 4.79 -2.36
N THR A 35 -4.46 5.66 -1.37
CA THR A 35 -3.87 6.98 -1.35
C THR A 35 -3.07 7.16 -0.06
N ILE A 36 -2.00 7.94 -0.12
CA ILE A 36 -1.22 8.36 1.05
C ILE A 36 -0.97 9.86 0.94
N ASN A 37 -1.26 10.63 1.98
CA ASN A 37 -1.12 12.10 1.97
C ASN A 37 -1.74 12.79 0.73
N GLY A 38 -2.89 12.28 0.26
CA GLY A 38 -3.56 12.78 -0.95
C GLY A 38 -2.98 12.30 -2.29
N LYS A 39 -1.83 11.61 -2.29
CA LYS A 39 -1.22 11.02 -3.49
C LYS A 39 -1.76 9.62 -3.76
N GLN A 40 -2.18 9.36 -4.99
CA GLN A 40 -2.65 8.03 -5.41
C GLN A 40 -1.46 7.06 -5.56
N LEU A 41 -1.42 6.03 -4.71
CA LEU A 41 -0.46 4.92 -4.83
C LEU A 41 -0.99 3.79 -5.70
N TRP A 42 -2.30 3.55 -5.71
CA TRP A 42 -2.92 2.47 -6.48
C TRP A 42 -4.31 2.85 -6.96
N SER A 43 -4.64 2.42 -8.19
CA SER A 43 -6.02 2.38 -8.67
C SER A 43 -6.26 1.10 -9.45
N ARG A 44 -7.22 0.29 -8.99
CA ARG A 44 -7.64 -0.94 -9.69
C ARG A 44 -8.19 -0.62 -11.08
N LYS A 45 -8.82 0.53 -11.28
CA LYS A 45 -9.34 0.95 -12.60
C LYS A 45 -8.19 1.11 -13.61
N LEU A 46 -7.05 1.64 -13.17
CA LEU A 46 -5.88 1.82 -14.04
C LEU A 46 -5.11 0.51 -14.22
N ALA A 47 -4.89 -0.24 -13.14
CA ALA A 47 -4.10 -1.47 -13.18
C ALA A 47 -4.86 -2.68 -13.76
N GLN A 48 -6.19 -2.61 -13.86
CA GLN A 48 -7.07 -3.71 -14.26
C GLN A 48 -6.90 -5.00 -13.44
N ARG A 49 -6.29 -4.89 -12.26
CA ARG A 49 -6.10 -5.98 -11.29
C ARG A 49 -6.10 -5.43 -9.87
N PHE A 50 -6.21 -6.33 -8.91
CA PHE A 50 -5.91 -5.99 -7.52
C PHE A 50 -4.40 -5.93 -7.28
N PRO A 51 -3.94 -5.12 -6.31
CA PRO A 51 -2.54 -5.08 -5.97
C PRO A 51 -2.14 -6.30 -5.13
N GLU A 52 -0.85 -6.60 -5.16
CA GLU A 52 -0.20 -7.48 -4.19
C GLU A 52 0.28 -6.65 -2.99
N ALA A 53 0.31 -7.26 -1.80
CA ALA A 53 0.76 -6.53 -0.60
C ALA A 53 2.19 -6.02 -0.73
N LYS A 54 3.08 -6.82 -1.35
CA LYS A 54 4.47 -6.43 -1.61
C LYS A 54 4.56 -5.13 -2.40
N GLU A 55 3.78 -5.01 -3.46
CA GLU A 55 3.75 -3.82 -4.32
C GLU A 55 3.27 -2.57 -3.56
N ILE A 56 2.24 -2.70 -2.73
CA ILE A 56 1.74 -1.56 -1.95
C ILE A 56 2.74 -1.18 -0.85
N LYS A 57 3.34 -2.15 -0.16
CA LYS A 57 4.38 -1.88 0.85
C LYS A 57 5.55 -1.12 0.24
N GLN A 58 6.02 -1.51 -0.94
CA GLN A 58 7.07 -0.78 -1.64
C GLN A 58 6.66 0.65 -1.98
N ARG A 59 5.47 0.85 -2.56
CA ARG A 59 4.99 2.20 -2.92
C ARG A 59 4.82 3.10 -1.69
N VAL A 60 4.39 2.55 -0.56
CA VAL A 60 4.29 3.28 0.72
C VAL A 60 5.68 3.63 1.24
N ARG A 61 6.63 2.69 1.23
CA ARG A 61 8.03 2.92 1.63
C ARG A 61 8.67 4.01 0.79
N ASP A 62 8.53 3.92 -0.52
CA ASP A 62 9.12 4.89 -1.46
C ASP A 62 8.57 6.31 -1.23
N GLU A 63 7.36 6.45 -0.67
CA GLU A 63 6.75 7.74 -0.38
C GLU A 63 7.05 8.28 1.04
N LEU A 64 7.05 7.43 2.06
CA LEU A 64 7.18 7.86 3.46
C LEU A 64 8.59 7.70 4.04
N CYS A 65 9.27 6.62 3.69
CA CYS A 65 10.51 6.20 4.32
C CYS A 65 11.42 5.49 3.31
N PRO A 66 11.94 6.21 2.29
CA PRO A 66 12.63 5.62 1.15
C PRO A 66 13.85 4.78 1.54
N ASP A 67 14.47 5.09 2.68
CA ASP A 67 15.65 4.39 3.20
C ASP A 67 15.33 3.14 4.04
N LYS A 68 14.05 2.88 4.35
CA LYS A 68 13.63 1.69 5.13
C LYS A 68 13.74 0.43 4.28
N SER A 69 14.44 -0.58 4.79
CA SER A 69 14.46 -1.91 4.19
C SER A 69 13.16 -2.66 4.48
N LEU A 70 12.56 -3.26 3.45
CA LEU A 70 11.37 -4.12 3.58
C LEU A 70 11.72 -5.62 3.58
N GLY A 71 13.00 -5.97 3.69
CA GLY A 71 13.47 -7.35 3.68
C GLY A 71 13.03 -8.11 2.43
N HIS A 72 12.34 -9.24 2.60
CA HIS A 72 11.82 -10.05 1.47
C HIS A 72 10.79 -9.31 0.60
N SER A 73 10.20 -8.23 1.11
CA SER A 73 9.27 -7.39 0.35
C SER A 73 10.00 -6.36 -0.53
N ASP A 74 11.33 -6.27 -0.51
CA ASP A 74 12.07 -5.46 -1.49
C ASP A 74 12.23 -6.15 -2.84
N ILE A 75 12.23 -5.37 -3.91
CA ILE A 75 12.81 -5.78 -5.18
C ILE A 75 14.26 -5.28 -5.11
N LYS A 76 15.23 -6.18 -5.24
CA LYS A 76 16.63 -5.77 -5.43
C LYS A 76 16.66 -4.91 -6.69
N LYS A 77 16.91 -3.60 -6.56
CA LYS A 77 17.27 -2.79 -7.73
C LYS A 77 18.49 -3.49 -8.35
N PRO A 78 18.46 -3.85 -9.64
CA PRO A 78 19.68 -4.31 -10.29
C PRO A 78 20.70 -3.16 -10.20
N SER A 79 21.87 -3.49 -9.69
CA SER A 79 23.07 -2.66 -9.65
C SER A 79 23.54 -2.31 -11.06
#